data_AF-A0A662Q349-F1
#
_entry.id   AF-A0A662Q349-F1
#
_cell.length_a   1.000
_cell.length_b   1.000
_cell.length_c   1.000
_cell.angle_alpha   90.00
_cell.angle_beta   90.00
_cell.angle_gamma   90.00
#
_symmetry.space_group_name_H-M   'P 1'
#
loop_
_entity.id
_entity.type
_entity.pdbx_description
1 polymer ?
#
loop_
_entity_poly.entity_id
_entity_poly.type
_entity_poly.pdbx_seq_one_letter_code
_entity_poly.pdbx_strand_id
1 'polypeptide(L)'
;MHGIYGVYTLDSFITVRVPEELKRKMKEFNYINWSEVVRKAIEERVTIEERRKLREHAARAMDEIRDRLLRDYGPTNYDSAEVIRFWRDLRR
;
A
#
# COMPACT_ATOMS: atom_id res chain seq x y z
N MET A 1 -13.50 -37.30 10.87
CA MET A 1 -14.38 -36.12 11.03
C MET A 1 -13.87 -35.03 10.10
N HIS A 2 -14.29 -35.12 8.84
CA HIS A 2 -13.93 -34.19 7.76
C HIS A 2 -14.94 -33.04 7.75
N GLY A 3 -14.45 -31.80 7.70
CA GLY A 3 -15.29 -30.63 7.63
C GLY A 3 -14.55 -29.45 7.02
N ILE A 4 -13.92 -29.66 5.86
CA ILE A 4 -13.44 -28.57 5.02
C ILE A 4 -14.63 -28.15 4.15
N TYR A 5 -15.51 -27.33 4.72
CA TYR A 5 -16.58 -26.67 3.96
C TYR A 5 -16.05 -25.32 3.50
N GLY A 6 -15.42 -25.31 2.32
CA GLY A 6 -15.04 -24.09 1.61
C GLY A 6 -15.63 -24.17 0.21
N VAL A 7 -16.69 -23.40 -0.03
CA VAL A 7 -17.37 -23.31 -1.34
C VAL A 7 -16.38 -22.85 -2.40
N TYR A 8 -16.32 -23.63 -3.46
CA TYR A 8 -15.51 -23.46 -4.67
C TYR A 8 -15.87 -22.16 -5.39
N THR A 9 -14.88 -21.28 -5.56
CA THR A 9 -14.75 -20.48 -6.78
C THR A 9 -13.42 -20.93 -7.38
N LEU A 10 -13.42 -21.34 -8.65
CA LEU A 10 -12.25 -21.86 -9.37
C LEU A 10 -11.19 -20.77 -9.67
N ASP A 11 -11.02 -19.82 -8.77
CA ASP A 11 -9.92 -18.87 -8.80
C ASP A 11 -9.43 -18.60 -7.38
N SER A 12 -8.24 -19.12 -7.07
CA SER A 12 -7.40 -18.86 -5.90
C SER A 12 -7.99 -19.11 -4.49
N PHE A 13 -7.60 -20.24 -3.87
CA PHE A 13 -7.83 -20.53 -2.44
C PHE A 13 -6.59 -20.22 -1.60
N ILE A 14 -6.76 -19.48 -0.49
CA ILE A 14 -5.67 -19.16 0.45
C ILE A 14 -5.92 -19.84 1.80
N THR A 15 -4.89 -20.51 2.34
CA THR A 15 -4.93 -21.07 3.71
C THR A 15 -4.05 -20.23 4.62
N VAL A 16 -4.66 -19.57 5.60
CA VAL A 16 -3.95 -18.74 6.58
C VAL A 16 -3.85 -19.48 7.90
N ARG A 17 -2.63 -19.60 8.44
CA ARG A 17 -2.42 -20.12 9.79
C ARG A 17 -2.74 -19.04 10.81
N VAL A 18 -3.66 -19.34 11.71
CA VAL A 18 -4.04 -18.46 12.83
C VAL A 18 -3.84 -19.20 14.16
N PRO A 19 -3.45 -18.52 15.24
CA PRO A 19 -3.42 -19.13 16.57
C PRO A 19 -4.80 -19.66 16.99
N GLU A 20 -4.82 -20.75 17.76
CA GLU A 20 -6.08 -21.40 18.14
C GLU A 20 -7.00 -20.48 18.96
N GLU A 21 -6.43 -19.61 19.79
CA GLU A 21 -7.21 -18.62 20.55
C GLU A 21 -7.97 -17.64 19.65
N LEU A 22 -7.33 -17.18 18.58
CA LEU A 22 -7.96 -16.29 17.61
C LEU A 22 -9.06 -17.03 16.85
N LYS A 23 -8.78 -18.26 16.42
CA LYS A 23 -9.78 -19.12 15.76
C LYS A 23 -11.01 -19.34 16.64
N ARG A 24 -10.82 -19.52 17.96
CA ARG A 24 -11.92 -19.66 18.92
C ARG A 24 -12.75 -18.39 18.99
N LYS A 25 -12.13 -17.22 19.10
CA LYS A 25 -12.83 -15.92 19.08
C LYS A 25 -13.59 -15.71 17.76
N MET A 26 -12.98 -16.08 16.62
CA MET A 26 -13.66 -16.01 15.33
C MET A 26 -14.92 -16.88 15.27
N LYS A 27 -14.87 -18.08 15.87
CA LYS A 27 -16.04 -18.96 15.98
C LYS A 27 -17.12 -18.42 16.92
N GLU A 28 -16.73 -17.75 18.01
CA GLU A 28 -17.65 -17.11 18.93
C GLU A 28 -18.47 -16.01 18.23
N PHE A 29 -17.80 -15.18 17.43
CA PHE A 29 -18.44 -14.16 16.59
C PHE A 29 -18.79 -14.71 15.20
N ASN A 30 -19.57 -15.81 15.15
CA ASN A 30 -19.95 -16.48 13.90
C ASN A 30 -20.83 -15.64 12.95
N TYR A 31 -21.45 -14.57 13.45
CA TYR A 31 -22.24 -13.64 12.64
C TYR A 31 -21.35 -12.76 11.74
N ILE A 32 -20.03 -12.73 11.97
CA ILE A 32 -19.08 -11.98 11.15
C ILE A 32 -18.66 -12.81 9.94
N ASN A 33 -18.72 -12.22 8.76
CA ASN A 33 -18.15 -12.82 7.55
C ASN A 33 -16.62 -12.66 7.55
N TRP A 34 -15.93 -13.60 8.19
CA TRP A 34 -14.47 -13.60 8.29
C TRP A 34 -13.74 -13.63 6.95
N SER A 35 -14.32 -14.28 5.93
CA SER A 35 -13.74 -14.30 4.58
C SER A 35 -13.69 -12.89 3.98
N GLU A 36 -14.74 -12.09 4.19
CA GLU A 36 -14.79 -10.70 3.74
C GLU A 36 -13.79 -9.82 4.50
N VAL A 37 -13.67 -10.01 5.82
CA VAL A 37 -12.69 -9.29 6.65
C VAL A 37 -11.28 -9.55 6.16
N VAL A 38 -10.93 -10.81 5.90
CA VAL A 38 -9.61 -11.21 5.39
C VAL A 38 -9.37 -10.62 4.00
N ARG A 39 -10.37 -10.69 3.11
CA ARG A 39 -10.26 -10.13 1.76
C ARG A 39 -9.96 -8.64 1.80
N LYS A 40 -10.73 -7.86 2.56
CA LYS A 40 -10.53 -6.41 2.71
C LYS A 40 -9.16 -6.07 3.29
N ALA A 41 -8.73 -6.80 4.32
CA ALA A 41 -7.42 -6.59 4.93
C ALA A 41 -6.28 -6.82 3.92
N ILE A 42 -6.41 -7.84 3.06
CA ILE A 42 -5.44 -8.12 1.99
C ILE A 42 -5.46 -7.00 0.93
N GLU A 43 -6.63 -6.62 0.43
CA GLU A 43 -6.79 -5.55 -0.57
C GLU A 43 -6.20 -4.22 -0.09
N GLU A 44 -6.51 -3.83 1.15
CA GLU A 44 -5.99 -2.61 1.75
C GLU A 44 -4.46 -2.67 1.85
N ARG A 45 -3.91 -3.80 2.31
CA ARG A 45 -2.47 -3.99 2.42
C ARG A 45 -1.77 -3.91 1.06
N VAL A 46 -2.34 -4.52 0.03
CA VAL A 46 -1.82 -4.46 -1.35
C VAL A 46 -1.84 -3.04 -1.87
N THR A 47 -2.95 -2.33 -1.71
CA THR A 47 -3.12 -0.92 -2.15
C THR A 47 -2.06 -0.01 -1.51
N ILE A 48 -1.76 -0.21 -0.23
CA ILE A 48 -0.72 0.54 0.48
C ILE A 48 0.67 0.28 -0.14
N GLU A 49 1.00 -0.97 -0.43
CA GLU A 49 2.29 -1.33 -1.03
C GLU A 49 2.42 -0.83 -2.47
N GLU A 50 1.35 -0.88 -3.26
CA GLU A 50 1.35 -0.34 -4.63
C GLU A 50 1.58 1.18 -4.62
N ARG A 51 0.89 1.92 -3.75
CA ARG A 51 1.10 3.36 -3.57
C ARG A 51 2.52 3.67 -3.11
N ARG A 52 3.09 2.83 -2.23
CA ARG A 52 4.47 2.97 -1.79
C ARG A 52 5.44 2.79 -2.96
N LYS A 53 5.31 1.71 -3.73
CA LYS A 53 6.12 1.44 -4.92
C LYS A 53 6.03 2.57 -5.94
N LEU A 54 4.83 3.10 -6.18
CA LEU A 54 4.64 4.23 -7.09
C LEU A 54 5.39 5.48 -6.62
N ARG A 55 5.31 5.82 -5.33
CA ARG A 55 6.07 6.95 -4.75
C ARG A 55 7.57 6.77 -4.88
N GLU A 56 8.07 5.57 -4.58
CA GLU A 56 9.49 5.25 -4.72
C GLU A 56 9.96 5.34 -6.18
N HIS A 57 9.14 4.89 -7.13
CA HIS A 57 9.45 5.00 -8.55
C HIS A 57 9.46 6.46 -9.03
N ALA A 58 8.48 7.26 -8.60
CA ALA A 58 8.43 8.68 -8.92
C ALA A 58 9.64 9.44 -8.35
N ALA A 59 10.03 9.15 -7.10
CA ALA A 59 11.22 9.74 -6.49
C ALA A 59 12.50 9.40 -7.29
N ARG A 60 12.68 8.12 -7.65
CA ARG A 60 13.82 7.69 -8.49
C ARG A 60 13.85 8.40 -9.84
N ALA A 61 12.71 8.51 -10.51
CA ALA A 61 12.62 9.22 -11.79
C ALA A 61 12.97 10.71 -11.64
N MET A 62 12.56 11.36 -10.55
CA MET A 62 12.94 12.75 -10.27
C MET A 62 14.44 12.89 -10.01
N ASP A 63 15.03 11.98 -9.23
CA ASP A 63 16.47 11.95 -8.99
C ASP A 63 17.25 11.76 -10.30
N GLU A 64 16.83 10.86 -11.17
CA GLU A 64 17.45 10.65 -12.49
C GLU A 64 17.40 11.89 -13.39
N ILE A 65 16.27 12.61 -13.38
CA ILE A 65 16.13 13.87 -14.12
C ILE A 65 17.07 14.92 -13.54
N ARG A 66 17.10 15.06 -12.20
CA ARG A 66 18.00 16.01 -11.53
C ARG A 66 19.46 15.72 -11.84
N ASP A 67 19.88 14.48 -11.72
CA ASP A 67 21.27 14.08 -11.91
C ASP A 67 21.71 14.27 -13.37
N ARG A 68 20.81 14.08 -14.33
CA ARG A 68 21.03 14.40 -15.75
C ARG A 68 21.19 15.90 -15.97
N LEU A 69 20.28 16.71 -15.43
CA LEU A 69 20.37 18.17 -15.54
C LEU A 69 21.65 18.71 -14.92
N LEU A 70 22.04 18.18 -13.76
CA LEU A 70 23.27 18.56 -13.08
C LEU A 70 24.52 18.21 -13.91
N ARG A 71 24.52 17.06 -14.58
CA ARG A 71 25.61 16.62 -15.45
C ARG A 71 25.74 17.51 -16.69
N ASP A 72 24.62 17.81 -17.34
CA ASP A 72 24.62 18.47 -18.65
C ASP A 72 24.74 20.00 -18.55
N TYR A 73 24.20 20.60 -17.47
CA TYR A 73 24.08 22.06 -17.32
C TYR A 73 24.73 22.61 -16.05
N GLY A 74 25.22 21.75 -15.15
CA GLY A 74 25.77 22.17 -13.86
C GLY A 74 24.69 22.54 -12.84
N PRO A 75 25.09 22.99 -11.64
CA PRO A 75 24.15 23.33 -10.57
C PRO A 75 23.34 24.58 -10.94
N THR A 76 22.02 24.50 -10.77
CA THR A 76 21.11 25.64 -10.93
C THR A 76 20.92 26.38 -9.60
N ASN A 77 20.74 27.71 -9.65
CA ASN A 77 20.40 28.53 -8.49
C ASN A 77 18.89 28.49 -8.15
N TYR A 78 18.13 27.60 -8.80
CA TYR A 78 16.69 27.48 -8.57
C TYR A 78 16.38 26.71 -7.27
N ASP A 79 15.85 27.41 -6.27
CA ASP A 79 15.34 26.80 -5.02
C ASP A 79 13.84 26.49 -5.13
N SER A 80 13.52 25.22 -5.40
CA SER A 80 12.13 24.75 -5.41
C SER A 80 11.40 24.95 -4.06
N ALA A 81 12.11 24.95 -2.93
CA ALA A 81 11.52 25.13 -1.62
C ALA A 81 11.10 26.59 -1.37
N GLU A 82 11.78 27.56 -1.98
CA GLU A 82 11.36 28.97 -1.97
C GLU A 82 10.00 29.14 -2.65
N VAL A 83 9.82 28.58 -3.84
CA VAL A 83 8.56 28.65 -4.60
C VAL A 83 7.41 27.98 -3.84
N ILE A 84 7.65 26.81 -3.23
CA ILE A 84 6.64 26.12 -2.43
C ILE A 84 6.23 26.95 -1.21
N ARG A 85 7.19 27.57 -0.50
CA ARG A 85 6.91 28.47 0.64
C ARG A 85 6.07 29.66 0.21
N PHE A 86 6.47 30.34 -0.88
CA PHE A 86 5.75 31.48 -1.45
C PHE A 86 4.25 31.18 -1.65
N TRP A 87 3.92 30.08 -2.34
CA TRP A 87 2.52 29.70 -2.60
C TRP A 87 1.77 29.17 -1.37
N ARG A 88 2.48 28.62 -0.38
CA ARG A 88 1.86 28.21 0.89
C ARG A 88 1.45 29.44 1.70
N ASP A 89 2.31 30.45 1.75
CA ASP A 89 2.09 31.66 2.53
C ASP A 89 1.03 32.56 1.88
N LEU A 90 0.91 32.53 0.55
CA LEU A 90 -0.14 33.25 -0.20
C LEU A 90 -1.56 32.71 0.01
N ARG A 91 -1.70 31.46 0.49
CA ARG A 91 -2.98 30.80 0.76
C ARG A 91 -3.47 31.00 2.21
N ARG A 92 -2.75 31.82 2.97
CA ARG A 92 -3.08 32.19 4.35
C ARG A 92 -3.72 33.57 4.38
#